data_AF-A0A9W9XES0-F1
#
_entry.id   AF-A0A9W9XES0-F1
#
_cell.length_a   1.000
_cell.length_b   1.000
_cell.length_c   1.000
_cell.angle_alpha   90.00
_cell.angle_beta   90.00
_cell.angle_gamma   90.00
#
_symmetry.space_group_name_H-M   'P 1'
#
loop_
_entity.id
_entity.type
_entity.pdbx_description
1 polymer ?
#
loop_
_entity_poly.entity_id
_entity_poly.type
_entity_poly.pdbx_seq_one_letter_code
_entity_poly.pdbx_strand_id
1 'polypeptide(L)'
;MRESSRSRAIKLMDLPTELHMQIASLLPYPDALALKHTNRHFHQFVQTGVALKVDWLIERFENKLECPMEECCFRTDEAFCNWRIRRIMKRRRHHQECRRVAGGCKVVDGQTCHPGLIPPWFRKDACREMSTTAITLLYEALEVYTLATHFDSIWVFLQVLLLHTFFWMLSR
;
A
#
# COMPACT_ATOMS: atom_id res chain seq x y z
N MET A 1 -25.99 -5.84 44.06
CA MET A 1 -26.31 -5.56 42.64
C MET A 1 -25.20 -4.68 42.10
N ARG A 2 -24.32 -5.20 41.23
CA ARG A 2 -23.27 -4.42 40.55
C ARG A 2 -23.86 -3.83 39.28
N GLU A 3 -24.15 -2.54 39.29
CA GLU A 3 -24.49 -1.78 38.08
C GLU A 3 -23.23 -1.70 37.20
N SER A 4 -23.21 -2.47 36.12
CA SER A 4 -22.16 -2.40 35.10
C SER A 4 -22.41 -1.13 34.29
N SER A 5 -21.64 -0.08 34.55
CA SER A 5 -21.66 1.17 33.80
C SER A 5 -21.21 0.93 32.35
N ARG A 6 -22.15 0.55 31.47
CA ARG A 6 -21.97 0.69 30.03
C ARG A 6 -21.82 2.18 29.75
N SER A 7 -20.59 2.63 29.51
CA SER A 7 -20.31 3.93 28.92
C SER A 7 -21.07 4.03 27.60
N ARG A 8 -22.19 4.74 27.63
CA ARG A 8 -22.99 5.00 26.43
C ARG A 8 -22.11 5.85 25.53
N ALA A 9 -21.71 5.31 24.37
CA ALA A 9 -20.84 6.02 23.43
C ALA A 9 -21.56 7.30 22.98
N ILE A 10 -21.09 8.45 23.45
CA ILE A 10 -21.58 9.77 23.05
C ILE A 10 -21.20 9.96 21.58
N LYS A 11 -22.18 10.23 20.72
CA LYS A 11 -21.93 10.52 19.30
C LYS A 11 -21.62 12.00 19.14
N LEU A 12 -20.90 12.34 18.06
CA LEU A 12 -20.64 13.73 17.71
C LEU A 12 -21.94 14.54 17.66
N MET A 13 -22.99 14.01 17.00
CA MET A 13 -24.28 14.69 16.86
C MET A 13 -25.06 14.86 18.17
N ASP A 14 -24.69 14.18 19.26
CA ASP A 14 -25.30 14.38 20.57
C ASP A 14 -24.75 15.62 21.28
N LEU A 15 -23.70 16.24 20.74
CA LEU A 15 -23.10 17.46 21.28
C LEU A 15 -23.92 18.70 20.88
N PRO A 16 -23.96 19.72 21.74
CA PRO A 16 -24.53 21.02 21.40
C PRO A 16 -23.74 21.73 20.29
N THR A 17 -24.41 22.62 19.56
CA THR A 17 -23.85 23.33 18.39
C THR A 17 -22.64 24.19 18.74
N GLU A 18 -22.56 24.72 19.96
CA GLU A 18 -21.43 25.47 20.49
C GLU A 18 -20.15 24.64 20.47
N LEU A 19 -20.24 23.37 20.89
CA LEU A 19 -19.10 22.45 20.84
C LEU A 19 -18.77 22.07 19.40
N HIS A 20 -19.78 21.92 18.53
CA HIS A 20 -19.53 21.71 17.10
C HIS A 20 -18.76 22.87 16.46
N MET A 21 -19.10 24.12 16.80
CA MET A 21 -18.38 25.31 16.31
C MET A 21 -16.95 25.36 16.82
N GLN A 22 -16.73 25.04 18.11
CA GLN A 22 -15.39 24.95 18.68
C GLN A 22 -14.55 23.88 18.00
N ILE A 23 -15.10 22.68 17.81
CA ILE A 23 -14.41 21.59 17.09
C ILE A 23 -14.05 22.06 15.67
N ALA A 24 -14.99 22.66 14.94
CA ALA A 24 -14.75 23.16 13.58
C ALA A 24 -13.63 24.21 13.51
N SER A 25 -13.50 25.07 14.53
CA SER A 25 -12.46 26.10 14.58
C SER A 25 -11.04 25.56 14.78
N LEU A 26 -10.91 24.33 15.31
CA LEU A 26 -9.62 23.69 15.57
C LEU A 26 -9.15 22.80 14.41
N LEU A 27 -9.99 22.58 13.40
CA LEU A 27 -9.67 21.67 12.30
C LEU A 27 -8.83 22.37 11.22
N PRO A 28 -7.77 21.73 10.70
CA PRO A 28 -7.05 22.24 9.55
C PRO A 28 -7.93 22.19 8.30
N TYR A 29 -7.58 22.97 7.27
CA TYR A 29 -8.39 23.14 6.06
C TYR A 29 -8.95 21.83 5.47
N PRO A 30 -8.14 20.76 5.26
CA PRO A 30 -8.68 19.53 4.66
C PRO A 30 -9.75 18.85 5.49
N ASP A 31 -9.66 18.93 6.82
CA ASP A 31 -10.60 18.28 7.75
C ASP A 31 -11.84 19.15 7.95
N ALA A 32 -11.67 20.46 8.04
CA ALA A 32 -12.78 21.41 8.06
C ALA A 32 -13.62 21.29 6.79
N LEU A 33 -12.98 21.22 5.61
CA LEU A 33 -13.69 21.00 4.34
C LEU A 33 -14.39 19.64 4.30
N ALA A 34 -13.77 18.58 4.81
CA ALA A 34 -14.43 17.28 4.92
C ALA A 34 -15.66 17.37 5.82
N LEU A 35 -15.54 17.98 7.01
CA LEU A 35 -16.63 18.15 7.98
C LEU A 35 -17.79 18.93 7.35
N LYS A 36 -17.50 20.03 6.66
CA LYS A 36 -18.47 20.87 5.93
C LYS A 36 -19.32 20.06 4.94
N HIS A 37 -18.73 19.05 4.29
CA HIS A 37 -19.41 18.20 3.31
C HIS A 37 -20.01 16.91 3.90
N THR A 38 -19.89 16.65 5.20
CA THR A 38 -20.50 15.45 5.81
C THR A 38 -21.99 15.57 6.06
N ASN A 39 -22.46 16.74 6.50
CA ASN A 39 -23.85 16.98 6.89
C ASN A 39 -24.24 18.43 6.62
N ARG A 40 -25.51 18.67 6.30
CA ARG A 40 -26.12 19.99 6.15
C ARG A 40 -25.92 20.87 7.39
N HIS A 41 -25.95 20.31 8.59
CA HIS A 41 -25.69 21.04 9.84
C HIS A 41 -24.33 21.75 9.80
N PHE A 42 -23.26 20.99 9.58
CA PHE A 42 -21.90 21.52 9.49
C PHE A 42 -21.72 22.45 8.29
N HIS A 43 -22.38 22.18 7.17
CA HIS A 43 -22.30 23.04 5.99
C HIS A 43 -22.70 24.50 6.26
N GLN A 44 -23.57 24.76 7.25
CA GLN A 44 -24.08 26.10 7.54
C GLN A 44 -23.09 26.99 8.27
N PHE A 45 -22.23 26.43 9.12
CA PHE A 45 -21.35 27.23 10.00
C PHE A 45 -19.86 26.94 9.84
N VAL A 46 -19.46 25.80 9.24
CA VAL A 46 -18.04 25.50 9.04
C VAL A 46 -17.43 26.45 8.01
N GLN A 47 -16.50 27.28 8.46
CA GLN A 47 -15.84 28.28 7.63
C GLN A 47 -14.53 27.74 7.06
N THR A 48 -14.45 27.63 5.74
CA THR A 48 -13.27 27.23 4.97
C THR A 48 -12.66 28.44 4.24
N GLY A 49 -12.45 29.51 5.01
CA GLY A 49 -11.96 30.79 4.49
C GLY A 49 -10.51 30.76 3.99
N VAL A 50 -10.05 31.90 3.46
CA VAL A 50 -8.69 32.06 2.94
C VAL A 50 -7.63 31.84 4.01
N ALA A 51 -7.83 32.36 5.23
CA ALA A 51 -6.90 32.19 6.34
C ALA A 51 -6.56 30.71 6.58
N LEU A 52 -7.59 29.86 6.69
CA LEU A 52 -7.41 28.42 6.92
C LEU A 52 -6.65 27.72 5.78
N LYS A 53 -6.88 28.15 4.52
CA LYS A 53 -6.16 27.64 3.35
C LYS A 53 -4.69 28.02 3.38
N VAL A 54 -4.39 29.27 3.74
CA VAL A 54 -3.03 29.80 3.84
C VAL A 54 -2.28 29.14 4.99
N ASP A 55 -2.88 29.06 6.18
CA ASP A 55 -2.29 28.41 7.36
C ASP A 55 -1.90 26.97 7.06
N TRP A 56 -2.78 26.23 6.36
CA TRP A 56 -2.49 24.87 5.93
C TRP A 56 -1.31 24.79 4.93
N LEU A 57 -1.19 25.73 4.00
CA LEU A 57 -0.05 25.78 3.07
C LEU A 57 1.27 26.11 3.79
N ILE A 58 1.23 27.03 4.75
CA ILE A 58 2.38 27.38 5.61
C ILE A 58 2.82 26.14 6.39
N GLU A 59 1.89 25.46 7.07
CA GLU A 59 2.18 24.24 7.82
C GLU A 59 2.85 23.18 6.93
N ARG A 60 2.39 23.01 5.68
CA ARG A 60 3.01 22.08 4.74
C ARG A 60 4.43 22.48 4.35
N PHE A 61 4.67 23.77 4.14
CA PHE A 61 5.99 24.29 3.81
C PHE A 61 6.98 24.05 4.96
N GLU A 62 6.58 24.35 6.20
CA GLU A 62 7.39 24.11 7.40
C GLU A 62 7.75 22.63 7.58
N ASN A 63 6.79 21.75 7.30
CA ASN A 63 6.98 20.30 7.36
C ASN A 63 7.71 19.72 6.14
N LYS A 64 8.23 20.55 5.22
CA LYS A 64 8.95 20.15 4.00
C LYS A 64 8.15 19.17 3.13
N LEU A 65 6.83 19.33 3.10
CA LEU A 65 5.92 18.54 2.27
C LEU A 65 5.75 19.17 0.88
N GLU A 66 5.18 18.42 -0.07
CA GLU A 66 4.86 18.99 -1.39
C GLU A 66 3.90 20.18 -1.23
N CYS A 67 4.34 21.36 -1.63
CA CYS A 67 3.54 22.58 -1.66
C CYS A 67 3.15 22.95 -3.10
N PRO A 68 1.86 23.09 -3.41
CA PRO A 68 1.39 23.56 -4.71
C PRO A 68 1.60 25.08 -4.80
N MET A 69 2.76 25.49 -5.31
CA MET A 69 3.12 26.91 -5.45
C MET A 69 2.49 27.56 -6.71
N GLU A 70 1.96 26.77 -7.64
CA GLU A 70 1.29 27.24 -8.86
C GLU A 70 -0.15 27.67 -8.58
N GLU A 71 -0.57 28.78 -9.18
CA GLU A 71 -1.92 29.40 -9.24
C GLU A 71 -3.01 28.74 -8.37
N CYS A 72 -2.89 28.87 -7.05
CA CYS A 72 -3.98 28.51 -6.14
C CYS A 72 -4.99 29.66 -6.10
N CYS A 73 -6.20 29.43 -6.62
CA CYS A 73 -7.29 30.39 -6.50
C CYS A 73 -7.96 30.28 -5.12
N PHE A 74 -7.77 31.28 -4.26
CA PHE A 74 -8.31 31.27 -2.90
C PHE A 74 -9.80 31.63 -2.81
N ARG A 75 -10.43 32.05 -3.92
CA ARG A 75 -11.81 32.61 -3.93
C ARG A 75 -12.86 31.61 -3.45
N THR A 76 -12.79 30.36 -3.93
CA THR A 76 -13.76 29.31 -3.58
C THR A 76 -13.03 28.02 -3.22
N ASP A 77 -13.70 27.12 -2.49
CA ASP A 77 -13.14 25.81 -2.16
C ASP A 77 -12.96 24.94 -3.42
N GLU A 78 -13.85 25.09 -4.39
CA GLU A 78 -13.77 24.38 -5.67
C GLU A 78 -12.56 24.83 -6.50
N ALA A 79 -12.35 26.15 -6.62
CA ALA A 79 -11.23 26.70 -7.36
C ALA A 79 -9.89 26.43 -6.66
N PHE A 80 -9.88 26.42 -5.33
CA PHE A 80 -8.70 26.03 -4.57
C PHE A 80 -8.39 24.54 -4.71
N CYS A 81 -9.41 23.67 -4.71
CA CYS A 81 -9.25 22.23 -4.84
C CYS A 81 -8.98 21.77 -6.29
N ASN A 82 -7.85 22.20 -6.86
CA ASN A 82 -7.34 21.72 -8.14
C ASN A 82 -6.88 20.25 -8.07
N TRP A 83 -6.54 19.66 -9.22
CA TRP A 83 -6.11 18.26 -9.33
C TRP A 83 -4.91 17.92 -8.41
N ARG A 84 -3.99 18.87 -8.20
CA ARG A 84 -2.81 18.71 -7.35
C ARG A 84 -3.15 18.71 -5.87
N ILE A 85 -3.99 19.65 -5.43
CA ILE A 85 -4.53 19.72 -4.07
C ILE A 85 -5.34 18.46 -3.76
N ARG A 86 -6.20 18.01 -4.68
CA ARG A 86 -6.95 16.75 -4.53
C ARG A 86 -6.03 15.54 -4.36
N ARG A 87 -4.92 15.49 -5.10
CA ARG A 87 -3.89 14.43 -4.97
C ARG A 87 -3.24 14.48 -3.59
N ILE A 88 -2.83 15.66 -3.14
CA ILE A 88 -2.26 15.89 -1.80
C ILE A 88 -3.22 15.43 -0.71
N MET A 89 -4.49 15.87 -0.76
CA MET A 89 -5.52 15.47 0.19
C MET A 89 -5.75 13.95 0.17
N LYS A 90 -5.71 13.31 -1.01
CA LYS A 90 -5.81 11.85 -1.15
C LYS A 90 -4.62 11.15 -0.48
N ARG A 91 -3.38 11.61 -0.70
CA ARG A 91 -2.19 11.04 -0.04
C ARG A 91 -2.24 11.19 1.48
N ARG A 92 -2.70 12.34 1.98
CA ARG A 92 -2.92 12.58 3.41
C ARG A 92 -3.91 11.56 4.01
N ARG A 93 -5.04 11.31 3.35
CA ARG A 93 -6.03 10.29 3.79
C ARG A 93 -5.46 8.87 3.84
N HIS A 94 -4.53 8.54 2.95
CA HIS A 94 -3.85 7.24 2.94
C HIS A 94 -2.58 7.25 3.80
N HIS A 95 -2.34 8.31 4.56
CA HIS A 95 -1.18 8.45 5.45
C HIS A 95 0.18 8.26 4.75
N GLN A 96 0.25 8.57 3.45
CA GLN A 96 1.46 8.40 2.64
C GLN A 96 2.52 9.50 2.88
N GLU A 97 2.12 10.60 3.52
CA GLU A 97 3.00 11.73 3.86
C GLU A 97 3.56 11.63 5.30
N CYS A 98 3.17 10.60 6.07
CA CYS A 98 3.60 10.43 7.45
C CYS A 98 5.06 9.97 7.56
N ARG A 99 5.83 10.56 8.47
CA ARG A 99 7.19 10.12 8.77
C ARG A 99 7.16 8.72 9.42
N ARG A 100 8.04 7.82 8.97
CA ARG A 100 8.18 6.46 9.51
C ARG A 100 8.94 6.50 10.85
N VAL A 101 8.28 6.90 11.92
CA VAL A 101 8.86 6.91 13.28
C VAL A 101 7.98 6.05 14.20
N ALA A 102 8.60 5.37 15.16
CA ALA A 102 7.89 4.70 16.24
C ALA A 102 7.13 5.76 17.08
N GLY A 103 5.80 5.64 17.19
CA GLY A 103 4.94 6.62 17.85
C GLY A 103 3.72 7.06 17.05
N GLY A 104 3.70 6.78 15.74
CA GLY A 104 2.52 6.95 14.89
C GLY A 104 2.57 8.12 13.92
N CYS A 105 1.46 8.37 13.20
CA CYS A 105 1.35 9.52 12.30
C CYS A 105 0.63 10.68 12.97
N LYS A 106 0.99 11.90 12.56
CA LYS A 106 0.33 13.19 12.88
C LYS A 106 -1.21 13.23 12.72
N VAL A 107 -1.83 12.23 12.06
CA VAL A 107 -3.29 12.15 11.85
C VAL A 107 -3.97 11.16 12.82
N VAL A 108 -3.24 10.18 13.37
CA VAL A 108 -3.75 9.24 14.40
C VAL A 108 -2.63 9.00 15.42
N ASP A 109 -2.75 9.59 16.61
CA ASP A 109 -1.82 9.34 17.71
C ASP A 109 -1.83 7.86 18.10
N GLY A 110 -0.65 7.25 18.22
CA GLY A 110 -0.48 5.92 18.81
C GLY A 110 -0.41 4.72 17.86
N GLN A 111 -0.51 4.90 16.53
CA GLN A 111 -0.28 3.80 15.57
C GLN A 111 0.57 4.22 14.37
N THR A 112 1.59 3.42 14.05
CA THR A 112 2.40 3.58 12.83
C THR A 112 1.51 3.38 11.61
N CYS A 113 1.35 4.40 10.78
CA CYS A 113 0.51 4.30 9.57
C CYS A 113 1.08 3.42 8.47
N HIS A 114 2.26 2.84 8.68
CA HIS A 114 2.82 1.79 7.85
C HIS A 114 3.25 0.58 8.70
N PRO A 115 2.31 -0.28 9.12
CA PRO A 115 2.65 -1.56 9.74
C PRO A 115 3.18 -2.61 8.74
N GLY A 116 3.06 -2.39 7.42
CA GLY A 116 3.30 -3.47 6.45
C GLY A 116 3.45 -3.05 4.98
N LEU A 117 4.42 -2.20 4.66
CA LEU A 117 4.75 -1.85 3.26
C LEU A 117 5.95 -2.62 2.68
N ILE A 118 6.19 -3.82 3.19
CA ILE A 118 6.94 -4.83 2.45
C ILE A 118 5.88 -5.64 1.71
N PRO A 119 5.78 -5.53 0.37
CA PRO A 119 4.94 -6.41 -0.40
C PRO A 119 5.27 -7.87 -0.05
N PRO A 120 4.31 -8.82 -0.08
CA PRO A 120 4.57 -10.22 0.25
C PRO A 120 5.78 -10.82 -0.51
N TRP A 121 6.00 -10.37 -1.75
CA TRP A 121 7.10 -10.76 -2.63
C TRP A 121 8.48 -10.15 -2.28
N PHE A 122 8.53 -9.23 -1.31
CA PHE A 122 9.77 -8.59 -0.83
C PHE A 122 10.21 -9.15 0.54
N ARG A 123 9.51 -10.16 1.07
CA ARG A 123 10.01 -10.96 2.19
C ARG A 123 11.18 -11.81 1.68
N LYS A 124 12.38 -11.60 2.22
CA LYS A 124 13.59 -12.39 1.90
C LYS A 124 13.33 -13.90 2.00
N ASP A 125 12.40 -14.31 2.86
CA ASP A 125 11.98 -15.69 3.04
C ASP A 125 11.26 -16.26 1.80
N ALA A 126 10.40 -15.48 1.13
CA ALA A 126 9.69 -15.89 -0.08
C ALA A 126 10.64 -16.01 -1.29
N CYS A 127 11.63 -15.11 -1.40
CA CYS A 127 12.67 -15.22 -2.43
C CYS A 127 13.58 -16.43 -2.17
N ARG A 128 13.86 -16.76 -0.91
CA ARG A 128 14.63 -17.95 -0.52
C ARG A 128 13.87 -19.22 -0.88
N GLU A 129 12.60 -19.30 -0.54
CA GLU A 129 11.74 -20.46 -0.79
C GLU A 129 11.50 -20.71 -2.29
N MET A 130 11.34 -19.62 -3.07
CA MET A 130 11.25 -19.69 -4.53
C MET A 130 12.58 -20.07 -5.19
N SER A 131 13.71 -19.62 -4.64
CA SER A 131 15.03 -20.04 -5.12
C SER A 131 15.33 -21.51 -4.85
N THR A 132 14.94 -22.03 -3.68
CA THR A 132 15.16 -23.44 -3.34
C THR A 132 14.32 -24.37 -4.22
N THR A 133 13.07 -24.01 -4.50
CA THR A 133 12.19 -24.80 -5.40
C THR A 133 12.66 -24.77 -6.85
N ALA A 134 13.17 -23.63 -7.34
CA ALA A 134 13.75 -23.57 -8.67
C ALA A 134 15.03 -24.42 -8.79
N ILE A 135 15.88 -24.41 -7.75
CA ILE A 135 17.11 -25.23 -7.72
C ILE A 135 16.76 -26.72 -7.70
N THR A 136 15.80 -27.17 -6.90
CA THR A 136 15.41 -28.59 -6.87
C THR A 136 14.87 -29.06 -8.21
N LEU A 137 14.02 -28.25 -8.88
CA LEU A 137 13.50 -28.59 -10.20
C LEU A 137 14.61 -28.67 -11.28
N LEU A 138 15.63 -27.81 -11.19
CA LEU A 138 16.79 -27.87 -12.09
C LEU A 138 17.61 -29.15 -11.90
N TYR A 139 17.81 -29.59 -10.65
CA TYR A 139 18.52 -30.85 -10.37
C TYR A 139 17.75 -32.07 -10.88
N GLU A 140 16.43 -32.14 -10.64
CA GLU A 140 15.58 -33.23 -11.15
C GLU A 140 15.58 -33.26 -12.69
N ALA A 141 15.49 -32.10 -13.35
CA ALA A 141 15.55 -32.02 -14.80
C ALA A 141 16.90 -32.49 -15.37
N LEU A 142 18.01 -32.18 -14.69
CA LEU A 142 19.34 -32.62 -15.08
C LEU A 142 19.48 -34.14 -14.96
N GLU A 143 18.96 -34.75 -13.90
CA GLU A 143 18.99 -36.20 -13.69
C GLU A 143 18.16 -36.96 -14.74
N VAL A 144 16.98 -36.45 -15.09
CA VAL A 144 16.17 -37.02 -16.17
C VAL A 144 16.91 -36.92 -17.51
N TYR A 145 17.57 -35.79 -17.78
CA TYR A 145 18.33 -35.60 -19.01
C TYR A 145 19.53 -36.54 -19.11
N THR A 146 20.30 -36.73 -18.05
CA THR A 146 21.45 -37.66 -18.06
C THR A 146 20.99 -39.10 -18.28
N LEU A 147 19.90 -39.53 -17.64
CA LEU A 147 19.33 -40.85 -17.87
C LEU A 147 18.89 -41.03 -19.33
N ALA A 148 18.20 -40.05 -19.91
CA ALA A 148 17.79 -40.10 -21.32
C ALA A 148 18.98 -40.28 -22.27
N THR A 149 20.06 -39.51 -22.07
CA THR A 149 21.27 -39.64 -22.91
C THR A 149 21.97 -41.00 -22.75
N HIS A 150 21.92 -41.59 -21.56
CA HIS A 150 22.43 -42.94 -21.33
C HIS A 150 21.59 -44.00 -22.05
N PHE A 151 20.26 -43.89 -22.01
CA PHE A 151 19.37 -44.79 -22.75
C PHE A 151 19.58 -44.71 -24.26
N ASP A 152 19.70 -43.50 -24.82
CA ASP A 152 19.98 -43.31 -26.25
C ASP A 152 21.33 -43.93 -26.64
N SER A 153 22.35 -43.74 -25.81
CA SER A 153 23.67 -44.34 -26.03
C SER A 153 23.61 -45.86 -26.02
N ILE A 154 22.96 -46.46 -25.01
CA ILE A 154 22.79 -47.92 -24.89
C ILE A 154 22.00 -48.49 -26.08
N TRP A 155 20.96 -47.79 -26.52
CA TRP A 155 20.16 -48.18 -27.68
C TRP A 155 20.99 -48.25 -28.96
N VAL A 156 21.83 -47.24 -29.22
CA VAL A 156 22.75 -47.23 -30.36
C VAL A 156 23.77 -48.38 -30.27
N PHE A 157 24.35 -48.64 -29.10
CA PHE A 157 25.26 -49.78 -28.90
C PHE A 157 24.58 -51.13 -29.15
N LEU A 158 23.34 -51.31 -28.70
CA LEU A 158 22.54 -52.51 -28.96
C LEU A 158 22.25 -52.69 -30.45
N GLN A 159 21.92 -51.62 -31.17
CA GLN A 159 21.73 -51.68 -32.63
C GLN A 159 23.00 -52.12 -33.36
N VAL A 160 24.16 -51.59 -32.97
CA VAL A 160 25.46 -52.00 -33.55
C VAL A 160 25.77 -53.46 -33.25
N LEU A 161 25.54 -53.92 -32.01
CA LEU A 161 25.73 -55.32 -31.62
C LEU A 161 24.80 -56.26 -32.40
N LEU A 162 23.52 -55.91 -32.55
CA LEU A 162 22.55 -56.68 -33.33
C LEU A 162 22.94 -56.76 -34.81
N LEU A 163 23.41 -55.66 -35.40
CA LEU A 163 23.89 -55.67 -36.78
C LEU A 163 25.14 -56.54 -36.92
N HIS A 164 26.06 -56.50 -35.94
CA HIS A 164 27.26 -57.32 -35.95
C HIS A 164 26.95 -58.82 -35.79
N THR A 165 26.03 -59.19 -34.89
CA THR A 165 25.61 -60.60 -34.72
C THR A 165 24.86 -61.10 -35.95
N PHE A 166 24.01 -60.28 -36.55
CA PHE A 166 23.31 -60.61 -37.79
C PHE A 166 24.30 -60.80 -38.96
N PHE A 167 25.28 -59.91 -39.11
CA PHE A 167 26.34 -60.04 -40.11
C PHE A 167 27.19 -61.30 -39.89
N TRP A 168 27.53 -61.62 -38.63
CA TRP A 168 28.28 -62.83 -38.29
C TRP A 168 27.49 -64.12 -38.59
N MET A 169 26.17 -64.12 -38.40
CA MET A 169 25.32 -65.26 -38.77
C MET A 169 25.18 -65.44 -40.30
N LEU A 170 25.17 -64.35 -41.08
CA LEU A 170 25.09 -64.39 -42.54
C LEU A 170 26.41 -64.77 -43.22
N SER A 171 27.54 -64.54 -42.55
CA SER A 171 28.89 -64.83 -43.06
C SER A 171 29.36 -66.26 -42.76
N ARG A 172 28.50 -67.13 -42.24
CA ARG A 172 28.77 -68.53 -41.90
C ARG A 172 27.95 -69.47 -42.76
#